data_AF-A0A7C3R495-F1
#
_entry.id   AF-A0A7C3R495-F1
#
_cell.length_a   1.000
_cell.length_b   1.000
_cell.length_c   1.000
_cell.angle_alpha   90.00
_cell.angle_beta   90.00
_cell.angle_gamma   90.00
#
_symmetry.space_group_name_H-M   'P 1'
#
loop_
_entity.id
_entity.type
_entity.pdbx_description
1 polymer ?
#
loop_
_entity_poly.entity_id
_entity_poly.type
_entity_poly.pdbx_seq_one_letter_code
_entity_poly.pdbx_strand_id
1 'polypeptide(L)'
;RSTNSICSLSNQITSNTTQISQMSNHTQDVTTLLSNESSLANKTVSSMEEINAQVNSINEAISVIDQISFQTNILSLNAAVEAATAGETGKGFAVVAQEVRNLASRSAEAANEIKKIVEIATFKAKEGKDISNKMIEGFESLNNSIDTMTQTIQDVTSSSMEQAQNMQNINEAMNNLSNDIKQSVEVSNKSKDDTFKILHIS
;
A
#
# COMPACT_ATOMS: atom_id res chain seq x y z
N ARG A 1 40.45 27.34 17.95
CA ARG A 1 39.20 26.71 18.43
C ARG A 1 38.03 27.02 17.49
N SER A 2 37.71 28.29 17.22
CA SER A 2 36.60 28.68 16.32
C SER A 2 36.70 28.11 14.90
N THR A 3 37.89 28.07 14.30
CA THR A 3 38.11 27.47 12.95
C THR A 3 37.79 25.97 12.91
N ASN A 4 38.07 25.23 13.99
CA ASN A 4 37.75 23.79 14.07
C ASN A 4 36.23 23.58 14.19
N SER A 5 35.54 24.44 14.94
CA SER A 5 34.07 24.41 15.06
C SER A 5 33.39 24.68 13.71
N ILE A 6 33.91 25.63 12.93
CA ILE A 6 33.41 25.95 11.58
C ILE A 6 33.59 24.77 10.63
N CYS A 7 34.77 24.14 10.62
CA CYS A 7 35.04 22.97 9.80
C CYS A 7 34.10 21.80 10.17
N SER A 8 33.89 21.56 11.47
CA SER A 8 32.97 20.53 11.95
C SER A 8 31.52 20.79 11.50
N LEU A 9 31.05 22.04 11.57
CA LEU A 9 29.70 22.40 11.13
C LEU A 9 29.55 22.32 9.61
N SER A 10 30.58 22.69 8.85
CA SER A 10 30.60 22.52 7.40
C SER A 10 30.49 21.05 7.00
N ASN A 11 31.22 20.16 7.69
CA ASN A 11 31.13 18.72 7.47
C ASN A 11 29.73 18.19 7.81
N GLN A 12 29.10 18.70 8.87
CA GLN A 12 27.73 18.35 9.24
C GLN A 12 26.73 18.75 8.15
N ILE A 13 26.86 19.95 7.56
CA ILE A 13 25.98 20.42 6.48
C ILE A 13 26.13 19.56 5.22
N THR A 14 27.38 19.20 4.85
CA THR A 14 27.63 18.27 3.73
C THR A 14 27.02 16.89 4.00
N SER A 15 27.15 16.40 5.23
CA SER A 15 26.53 15.13 5.65
C SER A 15 25.01 15.20 5.55
N ASN A 16 24.39 16.27 6.07
CA ASN A 16 22.95 16.49 6.00
C ASN A 16 22.47 16.53 4.54
N THR A 17 23.17 17.26 3.67
CA THR A 17 22.84 17.35 2.23
C THR A 17 22.87 15.97 1.56
N THR A 18 23.84 15.13 1.91
CA THR A 18 23.94 13.76 1.42
C THR A 18 22.78 12.90 1.92
N GLN A 19 22.43 12.99 3.21
CA GLN A 19 21.30 12.26 3.80
C GLN A 19 19.96 12.68 3.19
N ILE A 20 19.77 13.98 2.93
CA ILE A 20 18.57 14.51 2.27
C ILE A 20 18.43 13.96 0.86
N SER A 21 19.52 13.88 0.10
CA SER A 21 19.50 13.27 -1.24
C SER A 21 19.12 11.78 -1.19
N GLN A 22 19.64 11.04 -0.21
CA GLN A 22 19.26 9.64 0.00
C GLN A 22 17.78 9.51 0.39
N MET A 23 17.29 10.37 1.27
CA MET A 23 15.86 10.41 1.63
C MET A 23 14.99 10.67 0.41
N SER A 24 15.36 11.63 -0.44
CA SER A 24 14.61 11.94 -1.66
C SER A 24 14.52 10.73 -2.60
N ASN A 25 15.61 9.98 -2.76
CA ASN A 25 15.60 8.74 -3.56
C ASN A 25 14.68 7.69 -2.94
N HIS A 26 14.76 7.45 -1.63
CA HIS A 26 13.87 6.50 -0.97
C HIS A 26 12.40 6.90 -1.03
N THR A 27 12.08 8.19 -0.87
CA THR A 27 10.71 8.68 -1.02
C THR A 27 10.20 8.45 -2.45
N GLN A 28 11.04 8.64 -3.46
CA GLN A 28 10.69 8.31 -4.84
C GLN A 28 10.43 6.80 -5.03
N ASP A 29 11.31 5.95 -4.50
CA ASP A 29 11.14 4.48 -4.56
C ASP A 29 9.81 4.07 -3.91
N VAL A 30 9.52 4.57 -2.71
CA VAL A 30 8.26 4.29 -1.99
C VAL A 30 7.05 4.77 -2.79
N THR A 31 7.12 5.93 -3.43
CA THR A 31 6.04 6.44 -4.29
C THR A 31 5.73 5.48 -5.44
N THR A 32 6.77 4.94 -6.10
CA THR A 32 6.59 3.97 -7.19
C THR A 32 5.99 2.65 -6.69
N LEU A 33 6.42 2.19 -5.51
CA LEU A 33 5.86 0.99 -4.88
C LEU A 33 4.38 1.19 -4.56
N LEU A 34 3.99 2.32 -3.98
CA LEU A 34 2.60 2.62 -3.64
C LEU A 34 1.69 2.70 -4.86
N SER A 35 2.17 3.26 -5.98
CA SER A 35 1.43 3.26 -7.24
C SER A 35 1.15 1.84 -7.73
N ASN A 36 2.15 0.96 -7.67
CA ASN A 36 1.99 -0.44 -8.05
C ASN A 36 1.03 -1.19 -7.11
N GLU A 37 1.16 -1.01 -5.80
CA GLU A 37 0.29 -1.62 -4.80
C GLU A 37 -1.17 -1.16 -4.94
N SER A 38 -1.39 0.13 -5.21
CA SER A 38 -2.73 0.67 -5.51
C SER A 38 -3.33 0.05 -6.78
N SER A 39 -2.52 -0.17 -7.82
CA SER A 39 -2.94 -0.89 -9.03
C SER A 39 -3.34 -2.34 -8.73
N LEU A 40 -2.57 -3.04 -7.90
CA LEU A 40 -2.89 -4.41 -7.48
C LEU A 40 -4.16 -4.48 -6.63
N ALA A 41 -4.38 -3.52 -5.74
CA ALA A 41 -5.62 -3.40 -4.98
C ALA A 41 -6.84 -3.25 -5.89
N ASN A 42 -6.75 -2.36 -6.89
CA ASN A 42 -7.80 -2.16 -7.89
C ASN A 42 -8.06 -3.43 -8.71
N LYS A 43 -7.01 -4.13 -9.13
CA LYS A 43 -7.17 -5.43 -9.81
C LYS A 43 -7.88 -6.45 -8.93
N THR A 44 -7.56 -6.48 -7.63
CA THR A 44 -8.21 -7.38 -6.66
C THR A 44 -9.70 -7.07 -6.53
N VAL A 45 -10.08 -5.78 -6.51
CA VAL A 45 -11.51 -5.37 -6.55
C VAL A 45 -12.19 -5.92 -7.80
N SER A 46 -11.60 -5.73 -8.98
CA SER A 46 -12.15 -6.25 -10.25
C SER A 46 -12.31 -7.76 -10.22
N SER A 47 -11.30 -8.50 -9.75
CA SER A 47 -11.37 -9.96 -9.64
C SER A 47 -12.46 -10.41 -8.66
N MET A 48 -12.68 -9.69 -7.55
CA MET A 48 -13.77 -10.02 -6.62
C MET A 48 -15.16 -9.73 -7.22
N GLU A 49 -15.28 -8.71 -8.08
CA GLU A 49 -16.50 -8.44 -8.83
C GLU A 49 -16.79 -9.55 -9.85
N GLU A 50 -15.78 -9.99 -10.60
CA GLU A 50 -15.88 -11.12 -11.54
C GLU A 50 -16.27 -12.42 -10.83
N ILE A 51 -15.64 -12.71 -9.68
CA ILE A 51 -16.00 -13.87 -8.84
C ILE A 51 -17.46 -13.76 -8.41
N ASN A 52 -17.91 -12.61 -7.94
CA ASN A 52 -19.30 -12.42 -7.51
C ASN A 52 -20.29 -12.66 -8.67
N ALA A 53 -20.00 -12.14 -9.87
CA ALA A 53 -20.81 -12.39 -11.06
C ALA A 53 -20.88 -13.88 -11.43
N GLN A 54 -19.75 -14.59 -11.36
CA GLN A 54 -19.69 -16.02 -11.64
C GLN A 54 -20.46 -16.84 -10.59
N VAL A 55 -20.34 -16.47 -9.32
CA VAL A 55 -21.05 -17.12 -8.21
C VAL A 55 -22.57 -16.92 -8.34
N ASN A 56 -23.03 -15.74 -8.77
CA ASN A 56 -24.45 -15.51 -9.06
C ASN A 56 -24.96 -16.39 -10.19
N SER A 57 -24.17 -16.53 -11.27
CA SER A 57 -24.51 -17.42 -12.40
C SER A 57 -24.62 -18.89 -11.96
N ILE A 58 -23.74 -19.33 -11.04
CA ILE A 58 -23.82 -20.67 -10.43
C ILE A 58 -25.11 -20.81 -9.60
N ASN A 59 -25.48 -19.79 -8.83
CA ASN A 59 -26.71 -19.80 -8.02
C ASN A 59 -27.98 -19.94 -8.90
N GLU A 60 -28.02 -19.24 -10.04
CA GLU A 60 -29.09 -19.38 -11.03
C GLU A 60 -29.15 -20.81 -11.60
N ALA A 61 -28.02 -21.40 -11.96
CA ALA A 61 -27.95 -22.77 -12.45
C ALA A 61 -28.43 -23.78 -11.40
N ILE A 62 -28.07 -23.60 -10.13
CA ILE A 62 -28.54 -24.44 -9.02
C ILE A 62 -30.05 -24.31 -8.85
N SER A 63 -30.61 -23.11 -8.98
CA SER A 63 -32.05 -22.90 -8.94
C SER A 63 -32.78 -23.67 -10.05
N VAL A 64 -32.20 -23.76 -11.25
CA VAL A 64 -32.75 -24.56 -12.35
C VAL A 64 -32.68 -26.06 -12.01
N ILE A 65 -31.59 -26.54 -11.42
CA ILE A 65 -31.46 -27.94 -10.99
C ILE A 65 -32.53 -28.30 -9.95
N ASP A 66 -32.77 -27.43 -8.96
CA ASP A 66 -33.80 -27.64 -7.95
C ASP A 66 -35.20 -27.69 -8.57
N GLN A 67 -35.49 -26.82 -9.55
CA GLN A 67 -36.74 -26.86 -10.32
C GLN A 67 -36.90 -28.16 -11.12
N ILE A 68 -35.86 -28.61 -11.82
CA ILE A 68 -35.87 -29.88 -12.58
C ILE A 68 -36.10 -31.05 -11.64
N SER A 69 -35.44 -31.05 -10.49
CA SER A 69 -35.60 -32.07 -9.45
C SER A 69 -37.05 -32.11 -8.94
N PHE A 70 -37.62 -30.95 -8.62
CA PHE A 70 -39.02 -30.85 -8.20
C PHE A 70 -39.99 -31.37 -9.27
N GLN A 71 -39.82 -30.96 -10.52
CA GLN A 71 -40.63 -31.45 -11.64
C GLN A 71 -40.52 -32.97 -11.81
N THR A 72 -39.31 -33.52 -11.72
CA THR A 72 -39.04 -34.96 -11.81
C THR A 72 -39.72 -35.72 -10.68
N ASN A 73 -39.68 -35.17 -9.45
CA ASN A 73 -40.37 -35.72 -8.30
C ASN A 73 -41.89 -35.79 -8.53
N ILE A 74 -42.51 -34.73 -9.06
CA ILE A 74 -43.94 -34.73 -9.42
C ILE A 74 -44.24 -35.74 -10.53
N LEU A 75 -43.40 -35.82 -11.56
CA LEU A 75 -43.57 -36.76 -12.67
C LEU A 75 -43.53 -38.22 -12.19
N SER A 76 -42.58 -38.54 -11.29
CA SER A 76 -42.43 -39.86 -10.69
C SER A 76 -43.60 -40.23 -9.78
N LEU A 77 -44.19 -39.26 -9.07
CA LEU A 77 -45.39 -39.48 -8.27
C LEU A 77 -46.59 -39.82 -9.16
N ASN A 78 -46.79 -39.09 -10.26
CA ASN A 78 -47.85 -39.39 -11.22
C ASN A 78 -47.68 -40.80 -11.84
N ALA A 79 -46.44 -41.17 -12.19
CA ALA A 79 -46.13 -42.51 -12.69
C ALA A 79 -46.43 -43.61 -11.66
N ALA A 80 -46.14 -43.36 -10.37
CA ALA A 80 -46.47 -44.30 -9.29
C ALA A 80 -47.99 -44.47 -9.12
N VAL A 81 -48.77 -43.40 -9.26
CA VAL A 81 -50.24 -43.44 -9.23
C VAL A 81 -50.78 -44.26 -10.41
N GLU A 82 -50.29 -44.02 -11.63
CA GLU A 82 -50.73 -44.75 -12.82
C GLU A 82 -50.37 -46.25 -12.73
N ALA A 83 -49.18 -46.56 -12.21
CA ALA A 83 -48.74 -47.93 -11.95
C ALA A 83 -49.64 -48.65 -10.93
N ALA A 84 -50.14 -47.94 -9.91
CA ALA A 84 -51.11 -48.48 -8.96
C ALA A 84 -52.47 -48.74 -9.63
N THR A 85 -52.91 -47.85 -10.52
CA THR A 85 -54.14 -48.02 -11.30
C THR A 85 -54.08 -49.26 -12.22
N ALA A 86 -52.91 -49.56 -12.78
CA ALA A 86 -52.69 -50.73 -13.64
C ALA A 86 -52.60 -52.07 -12.89
N GLY A 87 -52.65 -52.09 -11.55
CA GLY A 87 -52.67 -53.31 -10.74
C GLY A 87 -51.43 -54.19 -10.90
N GLU A 88 -51.61 -55.50 -11.13
CA GLU A 88 -50.50 -56.46 -11.26
C GLU A 88 -49.54 -56.13 -12.42
N THR A 89 -50.06 -55.59 -13.54
CA THR A 89 -49.26 -55.27 -14.72
C THR A 89 -48.36 -54.05 -14.51
N GLY A 90 -48.69 -53.20 -13.53
CA GLY A 90 -47.94 -51.98 -13.19
C GLY A 90 -46.81 -52.17 -12.17
N LYS A 91 -46.64 -53.35 -11.57
CA LYS A 91 -45.65 -53.58 -10.49
C LYS A 91 -44.22 -53.18 -10.85
N GLY A 92 -43.77 -53.50 -12.07
CA GLY A 92 -42.43 -53.11 -12.55
C GLY A 92 -42.27 -51.59 -12.73
N PHE A 93 -43.30 -50.93 -13.25
CA PHE A 93 -43.33 -49.47 -13.39
C PHE A 93 -43.35 -48.75 -12.04
N ALA A 94 -44.05 -49.30 -11.03
CA ALA A 94 -44.08 -48.73 -9.69
C ALA A 94 -42.68 -48.68 -9.03
N VAL A 95 -41.86 -49.71 -9.24
CA VAL A 95 -40.48 -49.75 -8.72
C VAL A 95 -39.61 -48.68 -9.40
N VAL A 96 -39.71 -48.55 -10.72
CA VAL A 96 -38.97 -47.51 -11.47
C VAL A 96 -39.40 -46.12 -11.03
N ALA A 97 -40.71 -45.87 -10.87
CA ALA A 97 -41.24 -44.60 -10.40
C ALA A 97 -40.69 -44.23 -9.01
N GLN A 98 -40.62 -45.19 -8.09
CA GLN A 98 -40.04 -44.96 -6.76
C GLN A 98 -38.54 -44.65 -6.81
N GLU A 99 -37.77 -45.32 -7.68
CA GLU A 99 -36.34 -45.06 -7.83
C GLU A 99 -36.07 -43.67 -8.43
N VAL A 100 -36.84 -43.27 -9.44
CA VAL A 100 -36.79 -41.91 -10.02
C VAL A 100 -37.12 -40.87 -8.97
N ARG A 101 -38.12 -41.13 -8.12
CA ARG A 101 -38.49 -40.24 -7.01
C ARG A 101 -37.37 -40.06 -6.01
N ASN A 102 -36.72 -41.16 -5.62
CA ASN A 102 -35.58 -41.13 -4.71
C ASN A 102 -34.40 -40.35 -5.32
N LEU A 103 -34.13 -40.53 -6.61
CA LEU A 103 -33.07 -39.81 -7.32
C LEU A 103 -33.36 -38.30 -7.39
N ALA A 104 -34.61 -37.91 -7.67
CA ALA A 104 -35.03 -36.51 -7.61
C ALA A 104 -34.83 -35.93 -6.20
N SER A 105 -35.32 -36.59 -5.14
CA SER A 105 -35.12 -36.12 -3.76
C SER A 105 -33.64 -35.88 -3.42
N ARG A 106 -32.76 -36.81 -3.81
CA ARG A 106 -31.31 -36.67 -3.63
C ARG A 106 -30.72 -35.51 -4.42
N SER A 107 -31.21 -35.26 -5.64
CA SER A 107 -30.80 -34.12 -6.46
C SER A 107 -31.21 -32.79 -5.84
N ALA A 108 -32.40 -32.69 -5.24
CA ALA A 108 -32.86 -31.48 -4.55
C ALA A 108 -32.02 -31.20 -3.28
N GLU A 109 -31.68 -32.26 -2.53
CA GLU A 109 -30.84 -32.12 -1.34
C GLU A 109 -29.43 -31.63 -1.71
N ALA A 110 -28.81 -32.24 -2.74
CA ALA A 110 -27.51 -31.80 -3.25
C ALA A 110 -27.54 -30.36 -3.76
N ALA A 111 -28.58 -29.96 -4.51
CA ALA A 111 -28.75 -28.59 -4.98
C ALA A 111 -28.81 -27.60 -3.80
N ASN A 112 -29.54 -27.93 -2.74
CA ASN A 112 -29.61 -27.10 -1.52
C ASN A 112 -28.28 -27.01 -0.77
N GLU A 113 -27.49 -28.08 -0.74
CA GLU A 113 -26.17 -28.06 -0.12
C GLU A 113 -25.19 -27.17 -0.90
N ILE A 114 -25.16 -27.30 -2.23
CA ILE A 114 -24.33 -26.45 -3.10
C ILE A 114 -24.76 -24.99 -2.96
N LYS A 115 -26.07 -24.71 -2.88
CA LYS A 115 -26.58 -23.35 -2.68
C LYS A 115 -26.01 -22.68 -1.43
N LYS A 116 -25.93 -23.40 -0.31
CA LYS A 116 -25.32 -22.89 0.93
C LYS A 116 -23.83 -22.56 0.75
N ILE A 117 -23.08 -23.41 0.05
CA ILE A 117 -21.66 -23.18 -0.23
C ILE A 117 -21.48 -21.92 -1.09
N VAL A 118 -22.33 -21.76 -2.10
CA VAL A 118 -22.34 -20.60 -3.01
C VAL A 118 -22.69 -19.31 -2.27
N GLU A 119 -23.69 -19.32 -1.38
CA GLU A 119 -24.02 -18.16 -0.53
C GLU A 119 -22.84 -17.72 0.34
N ILE A 120 -22.12 -18.67 0.94
CA ILE A 120 -20.90 -18.39 1.72
C ILE A 120 -19.81 -17.80 0.80
N ALA A 121 -19.63 -18.34 -0.41
CA ALA A 121 -18.68 -17.83 -1.38
C ALA A 121 -19.01 -16.39 -1.81
N THR A 122 -20.29 -16.06 -2.04
CA THR A 122 -20.76 -14.70 -2.33
C THR A 122 -20.39 -13.75 -1.18
N PHE A 123 -20.67 -14.16 0.06
CA PHE A 123 -20.33 -13.36 1.24
C PHE A 123 -18.82 -13.10 1.32
N LYS A 124 -18.00 -14.12 1.12
CA LYS A 124 -16.53 -14.02 1.16
C LYS A 124 -15.96 -13.16 0.03
N ALA A 125 -16.50 -13.24 -1.18
CA ALA A 125 -16.11 -12.38 -2.29
C ALA A 125 -16.42 -10.91 -1.99
N LYS A 126 -17.60 -10.63 -1.40
CA LYS A 126 -17.98 -9.28 -0.97
C LYS A 126 -17.06 -8.75 0.13
N GLU A 127 -16.76 -9.57 1.14
CA GLU A 127 -15.80 -9.22 2.20
C GLU A 127 -14.41 -8.90 1.61
N GLY A 128 -13.92 -9.70 0.66
CA GLY A 128 -12.67 -9.46 -0.06
C GLY A 128 -12.67 -8.16 -0.85
N LYS A 129 -13.78 -7.82 -1.51
CA LYS A 129 -13.97 -6.53 -2.18
C LYS A 129 -13.89 -5.37 -1.20
N ASP A 130 -14.60 -5.44 -0.08
CA ASP A 130 -14.63 -4.38 0.92
C ASP A 130 -13.26 -4.15 1.56
N ILE A 131 -12.51 -5.21 1.85
CA ILE A 131 -11.12 -5.13 2.34
C ILE A 131 -10.22 -4.47 1.29
N SER A 132 -10.36 -4.84 0.02
CA SER A 132 -9.55 -4.28 -1.07
C SER A 132 -9.84 -2.79 -1.27
N ASN A 133 -11.09 -2.36 -1.14
CA ASN A 133 -11.46 -0.94 -1.17
C ASN A 133 -10.81 -0.14 -0.03
N LYS A 134 -10.83 -0.67 1.21
CA LYS A 134 -10.13 -0.04 2.34
C LYS A 134 -8.61 0.03 2.10
N MET A 135 -8.05 -0.94 1.41
CA MET A 135 -6.64 -0.93 1.03
C MET A 135 -6.32 0.21 0.05
N ILE A 136 -7.21 0.47 -0.92
CA ILE A 136 -7.10 1.61 -1.84
C ILE A 136 -7.12 2.94 -1.07
N GLU A 137 -8.08 3.13 -0.16
CA GLU A 137 -8.17 4.32 0.70
C GLU A 137 -6.90 4.50 1.56
N GLY A 138 -6.38 3.40 2.11
CA GLY A 138 -5.13 3.39 2.87
C GLY A 138 -3.92 3.83 2.03
N PHE A 139 -3.82 3.35 0.79
CA PHE A 139 -2.75 3.78 -0.12
C PHE A 139 -2.88 5.24 -0.55
N GLU A 140 -4.10 5.76 -0.71
CA GLU A 140 -4.32 7.19 -0.98
C GLU A 140 -3.86 8.06 0.20
N SER A 141 -4.21 7.67 1.43
CA SER A 141 -3.71 8.36 2.64
C SER A 141 -2.19 8.30 2.76
N LEU A 142 -1.57 7.18 2.34
CA LEU A 142 -0.13 7.01 2.40
C LEU A 142 0.57 7.86 1.33
N ASN A 143 0.01 7.97 0.12
CA ASN A 143 0.49 8.92 -0.90
C ASN A 143 0.47 10.36 -0.38
N ASN A 144 -0.62 10.81 0.25
CA ASN A 144 -0.67 12.15 0.86
C ASN A 144 0.41 12.37 1.93
N SER A 145 0.72 11.33 2.71
CA SER A 145 1.80 11.39 3.71
C SER A 145 3.18 11.50 3.05
N ILE A 146 3.38 10.80 1.94
CA ILE A 146 4.61 10.85 1.14
C ILE A 146 4.78 12.19 0.43
N ASP A 147 3.71 12.81 -0.04
CA ASP A 147 3.74 14.17 -0.59
C ASP A 147 4.18 15.19 0.47
N THR A 148 3.64 15.07 1.68
CA THR A 148 4.05 15.90 2.83
C THR A 148 5.52 15.68 3.19
N MET A 149 5.98 14.42 3.15
CA MET A 149 7.39 14.09 3.37
C MET A 149 8.29 14.68 2.28
N THR A 150 7.86 14.65 1.02
CA THR A 150 8.56 15.26 -0.11
C THR A 150 8.69 16.76 0.08
N GLN A 151 7.62 17.45 0.49
CA GLN A 151 7.66 18.88 0.81
C GLN A 151 8.66 19.17 1.94
N THR A 152 8.63 18.37 3.00
CA THR A 152 9.57 18.52 4.13
C THR A 152 11.03 18.34 3.67
N ILE A 153 11.30 17.36 2.81
CA ILE A 153 12.63 17.15 2.22
C ILE A 153 13.07 18.39 1.41
N GLN A 154 12.17 19.00 0.63
CA GLN A 154 12.47 20.22 -0.11
C GLN A 154 12.79 21.39 0.82
N ASP A 155 12.02 21.58 1.88
CA ASP A 155 12.24 22.65 2.87
C ASP A 155 13.60 22.48 3.58
N VAL A 156 13.91 21.25 3.99
CA VAL A 156 15.19 20.91 4.66
C VAL A 156 16.37 21.04 3.68
N THR A 157 16.17 20.71 2.39
CA THR A 157 17.15 20.95 1.33
C THR A 157 17.48 22.43 1.23
N SER A 158 16.45 23.28 1.11
CA SER A 158 16.61 24.73 1.01
C SER A 158 17.33 25.30 2.23
N SER A 159 16.93 24.90 3.44
CA SER A 159 17.58 25.35 4.68
C SER A 159 19.06 24.89 4.75
N SER A 160 19.38 23.68 4.29
CA SER A 160 20.75 23.18 4.26
C SER A 160 21.62 23.95 3.26
N MET A 161 21.07 24.33 2.11
CA MET A 161 21.76 25.20 1.13
C MET A 161 22.02 26.59 1.71
N GLU A 162 21.05 27.17 2.41
CA GLU A 162 21.22 28.46 3.09
C GLU A 162 22.29 28.38 4.20
N GLN A 163 22.28 27.31 5.01
CA GLN A 163 23.33 27.07 6.00
C GLN A 163 24.72 26.94 5.36
N ALA A 164 24.83 26.24 4.24
CA ALA A 164 26.09 26.14 3.51
C ALA A 164 26.61 27.51 3.06
N GLN A 165 25.73 28.36 2.52
CA GLN A 165 26.08 29.73 2.10
C GLN A 165 26.49 30.59 3.30
N ASN A 166 25.74 30.55 4.39
CA ASN A 166 26.07 31.28 5.62
C ASN A 166 27.42 30.83 6.19
N MET A 167 27.75 29.55 6.08
CA MET A 167 29.04 29.02 6.49
C MET A 167 30.21 29.50 5.62
N GLN A 168 30.00 29.67 4.32
CA GLN A 168 31.01 30.31 3.46
C GLN A 168 31.27 31.75 3.91
N ASN A 169 30.21 32.54 4.14
CA ASN A 169 30.31 33.92 4.60
C ASN A 169 31.04 34.01 5.96
N ILE A 170 30.74 33.11 6.89
CA ILE A 170 31.43 33.05 8.20
C ILE A 170 32.91 32.69 8.02
N ASN A 171 33.22 31.76 7.12
CA ASN A 171 34.61 31.37 6.85
C ASN A 171 35.42 32.54 6.31
N GLU A 172 34.86 33.30 5.36
CA GLU A 172 35.48 34.52 4.82
C GLU A 172 35.69 35.58 5.90
N ALA A 173 34.68 35.88 6.71
CA ALA A 173 34.79 36.85 7.80
C ALA A 173 35.88 36.44 8.83
N MET A 174 35.99 35.14 9.13
CA MET A 174 37.03 34.62 10.02
C MET A 174 38.44 34.71 9.42
N ASN A 175 38.58 34.49 8.11
CA ASN A 175 39.86 34.67 7.43
C ASN A 175 40.29 36.15 7.45
N ASN A 176 39.35 37.07 7.20
CA ASN A 176 39.60 38.51 7.29
C ASN A 176 40.01 38.90 8.71
N LEU A 177 39.26 38.47 9.74
CA LEU A 177 39.60 38.74 11.14
C LEU A 177 40.97 38.15 11.52
N SER A 178 41.31 36.95 11.03
CA SER A 178 42.62 36.37 11.27
C SER A 178 43.74 37.19 10.63
N ASN A 179 43.50 37.81 9.48
CA ASN A 179 44.47 38.69 8.83
C ASN A 179 44.63 40.01 9.63
N ASP A 180 43.52 40.61 10.08
CA ASP A 180 43.54 41.83 10.90
C ASP A 180 44.28 41.63 12.22
N ILE A 181 44.09 40.47 12.87
CA ILE A 181 44.81 40.11 14.09
C ILE A 181 46.31 39.95 13.80
N LYS A 182 46.70 39.27 12.71
CA LYS A 182 48.11 39.14 12.33
C LYS A 182 48.75 40.50 12.10
N GLN A 183 48.08 41.39 11.35
CA GLN A 183 48.55 42.74 11.11
C GLN A 183 48.66 43.55 12.41
N SER A 184 47.70 43.43 13.32
CA SER A 184 47.72 44.09 14.63
C SER A 184 48.90 43.62 15.50
N VAL A 185 49.20 42.31 15.48
CA VAL A 185 50.36 41.74 16.18
C VAL A 185 51.67 42.24 15.56
N GLU A 186 51.74 42.30 14.23
CA GLU A 186 52.92 42.82 13.51
C GLU A 186 53.17 44.30 13.84
N VAL A 187 52.13 45.14 13.79
CA VAL A 187 52.19 46.56 14.18
C VAL A 187 52.61 46.70 15.64
N SER A 188 52.05 45.89 16.55
CA SER A 188 52.41 45.90 17.97
C SER A 188 53.88 45.54 18.20
N ASN A 189 54.38 44.50 17.52
CA ASN A 189 55.79 44.10 17.59
C ASN A 189 56.72 45.20 17.06
N LYS A 190 56.36 45.82 15.94
CA LYS A 190 57.13 46.94 15.35
C LYS A 190 57.15 48.15 16.29
N SER A 191 56.00 48.50 16.88
CA SER A 191 55.89 49.58 17.85
C SER A 191 56.74 49.32 19.11
N LYS A 192 56.80 48.06 19.57
CA LYS A 192 57.70 47.64 20.65
C LYS A 192 59.18 47.84 20.29
N ASP A 193 59.58 47.45 19.08
CA ASP A 193 60.94 47.61 18.59
C ASP A 193 61.34 49.09 18.47
N ASP A 194 60.44 49.93 17.93
CA ASP A 194 60.66 51.38 17.82
C ASP A 194 60.78 52.04 19.21
N THR A 195 59.94 51.64 20.16
CA THR A 195 60.02 52.12 21.56
C THR A 195 61.35 51.74 22.21
N PHE A 196 61.84 50.51 21.97
CA PHE A 196 63.11 50.04 22.49
C PHE A 196 64.30 50.84 21.90
N LYS A 197 64.27 51.13 20.59
CA LYS A 197 65.29 51.97 19.94
C LYS A 197 65.33 53.38 20.50
N ILE A 198 64.18 54.01 20.74
CA ILE A 198 64.11 55.36 21.33
C ILE A 198 64.73 55.38 22.73
N LEU A 199 64.45 54.36 23.56
CA LEU A 199 65.00 54.22 24.91
C LEU A 199 66.52 53.98 24.97
N HIS A 200 67.14 53.47 23.89
CA HIS A 200 68.59 53.27 23.81
C HIS A 200 69.34 54.44 23.15
N ILE A 201 68.63 55.38 22.54
CA ILE A 201 69.20 56.57 21.89
C ILE A 201 69.15 57.81 22.81
N SER A 202 68.27 57.82 23.83
CA SER A 202 68.26 58.82 24.93
C SER A 202 69.21 58.43 26.06
#